data_AF-A0AAW7XFR6-F1
#
_entry.id   AF-A0AAW7XFR6-F1
#
_cell.length_a   1.000
_cell.length_b   1.000
_cell.length_c   1.000
_cell.angle_alpha   90.00
_cell.angle_beta   90.00
_cell.angle_gamma   90.00
#
_symmetry.space_group_name_H-M   'P 1'
#
loop_
_entity.id
_entity.type
_entity.pdbx_description
1 polymer ?
#
loop_
_entity_poly.entity_id
_entity_poly.type
_entity_poly.pdbx_seq_one_letter_code
_entity_poly.pdbx_strand_id
1 'polypeptide(L)' 'PQSEVVTSKETLNNQLASYTQKFKGSEIPRPEHWGGYIIKPISMEFWQGRPNRMHDRIRYTLLENFEWKIERLAP' A
#
# COMPACT_ATOMS: atom_id res chain seq x y z
N PRO A 1 -16.56 5.60 -6.65
CA PRO A 1 -16.33 5.14 -5.26
C PRO A 1 -15.53 3.84 -5.31
N GLN A 2 -14.52 3.68 -4.45
CA GLN A 2 -13.71 2.47 -4.41
C GLN A 2 -14.41 1.42 -3.53
N SER A 3 -14.42 0.16 -3.98
CA SER A 3 -14.96 -0.99 -3.22
C SER A 3 -16.47 -0.97 -2.91
N GLU A 4 -17.24 -0.06 -3.52
CA GLU A 4 -18.71 -0.06 -3.44
C GLU A 4 -19.35 -0.99 -4.48
N VAL A 5 -20.52 -1.53 -4.15
CA VAL A 5 -21.32 -2.33 -5.08
C VAL A 5 -21.82 -1.46 -6.22
N VAL A 6 -21.60 -1.89 -7.46
CA VAL A 6 -22.13 -1.24 -8.66
C VAL A 6 -23.04 -2.20 -9.42
N THR A 7 -24.01 -1.64 -10.13
CA THR A 7 -25.02 -2.40 -10.87
C THR A 7 -24.45 -3.11 -12.10
N SER A 8 -23.47 -2.50 -12.78
CA SER A 8 -22.81 -3.10 -13.95
C SER A 8 -21.51 -2.39 -14.34
N LYS A 9 -20.76 -3.00 -15.27
CA LYS A 9 -19.57 -2.40 -15.88
C LYS A 9 -19.92 -1.17 -16.73
N GLU A 10 -21.05 -1.19 -17.42
CA GLU A 10 -21.53 -0.08 -18.24
C GLU A 10 -21.77 1.17 -17.40
N THR A 11 -22.24 1.00 -16.16
CA THR A 11 -22.42 2.13 -15.22
C THR A 11 -21.10 2.84 -14.94
N LEU A 12 -20.00 2.09 -14.76
CA LEU A 12 -18.66 2.66 -14.57
C LEU A 12 -18.15 3.38 -15.84
N ASN A 13 -18.37 2.78 -17.02
CA ASN A 13 -17.99 3.39 -18.29
C ASN A 13 -18.74 4.71 -18.56
N ASN A 14 -20.04 4.75 -18.25
CA ASN A 14 -20.86 5.96 -18.41
C ASN A 14 -20.41 7.06 -17.45
N GLN A 15 -20.06 6.72 -16.20
CA GLN A 15 -19.49 7.68 -15.26
C GLN A 15 -18.14 8.23 -15.75
N LEU A 16 -17.26 7.37 -16.27
CA LEU A 16 -15.97 7.78 -16.85
C LEU A 16 -16.17 8.76 -18.02
N ALA A 17 -17.06 8.44 -18.97
CA ALA A 17 -17.36 9.32 -20.10
C ALA A 17 -17.90 10.69 -19.63
N SER A 18 -18.82 10.68 -18.66
CA SER A 18 -19.39 11.89 -18.06
C SER A 18 -18.31 12.78 -17.41
N TYR A 19 -17.43 12.19 -16.59
CA TYR A 19 -16.34 12.93 -15.96
C TYR A 19 -15.29 13.42 -16.97
N THR A 20 -15.00 12.64 -18.00
CA THR A 20 -14.07 13.01 -19.07
C THR A 20 -14.56 14.25 -19.81
N GLN A 21 -15.85 14.31 -20.12
CA GLN A 21 -16.45 15.49 -20.75
C GLN A 21 -16.54 16.67 -19.77
N LYS A 22 -16.91 16.43 -18.51
CA LYS A 22 -17.03 17.45 -17.47
C LYS A 22 -15.71 18.21 -17.23
N PHE A 23 -14.59 17.50 -17.23
CA PHE A 23 -13.27 18.07 -16.95
C PHE A 23 -12.45 18.34 -18.22
N LYS A 24 -13.06 18.28 -19.41
CA LYS A 24 -12.37 18.55 -20.68
C LYS A 24 -11.84 19.98 -20.71
N GLY A 25 -10.51 20.13 -20.84
CA GLY A 25 -9.86 21.44 -20.88
C GLY A 25 -9.72 22.13 -19.53
N SER A 26 -10.01 21.42 -18.44
CA SER A 26 -9.92 21.91 -17.06
C SER A 26 -9.02 20.99 -16.23
N GLU A 27 -8.45 21.52 -15.16
CA GLU A 27 -7.74 20.72 -14.18
C GLU A 27 -8.72 19.82 -13.40
N ILE A 28 -8.34 18.56 -13.16
CA ILE A 28 -9.14 17.62 -12.38
C ILE A 28 -8.76 17.78 -10.91
N PRO A 29 -9.66 18.26 -10.04
CA PRO A 29 -9.36 18.35 -8.62
C PRO A 29 -9.23 16.94 -8.02
N ARG A 30 -8.27 16.78 -7.11
CA ARG A 30 -8.14 15.54 -6.33
C ARG A 30 -9.38 15.36 -5.43
N PRO A 31 -10.06 14.19 -5.48
CA PRO A 31 -11.18 13.91 -4.58
C PRO A 31 -10.75 13.96 -3.11
N GLU A 32 -11.65 14.42 -2.23
CA GLU A 32 -11.37 14.55 -0.78
C GLU A 32 -10.97 13.22 -0.12
N HIS A 33 -11.58 12.12 -0.57
CA HIS A 33 -11.30 10.77 -0.07
C HIS A 33 -10.04 10.13 -0.69
N TRP A 34 -9.37 10.78 -1.65
CA TRP A 34 -8.19 10.24 -2.32
C TRP A 34 -6.92 10.84 -1.73
N GLY A 35 -6.05 10.02 -1.15
CA GLY A 35 -4.84 10.49 -0.48
C GLY A 35 -3.81 9.38 -0.34
N GLY A 36 -2.93 9.53 0.64
CA GLY A 36 -1.89 8.55 0.94
C GLY A 36 -1.92 8.13 2.41
N TYR A 37 -1.32 6.98 2.69
CA TYR A 37 -1.04 6.51 4.04
C TYR A 37 0.46 6.37 4.23
N ILE A 38 0.92 6.54 5.47
CA ILE A 38 2.28 6.21 5.87
C ILE A 38 2.24 5.05 6.86
N ILE A 39 2.96 3.97 6.54
CA ILE A 39 3.19 2.88 7.47
C ILE A 39 4.48 3.21 8.20
N LYS A 40 4.38 3.51 9.50
CA LYS A 40 5.53 3.65 10.39
C LYS A 40 5.90 2.26 10.92
N PRO A 41 7.00 1.65 10.45
CA PRO A 41 7.32 0.30 10.87
C PRO A 41 7.68 0.29 12.36
N ILE A 42 7.08 -0.66 13.09
CA ILE A 42 7.54 -1.03 14.45
C ILE A 42 8.40 -2.30 14.41
N SER A 43 8.38 -3.02 13.28
CA SER A 43 9.16 -4.21 13.02
C SER A 43 9.36 -4.38 11.51
N MET A 44 10.54 -4.84 11.12
CA MET A 44 10.90 -5.17 9.74
C MET A 44 11.73 -6.46 9.75
N GLU A 45 11.44 -7.38 8.84
CA GLU A 45 12.20 -8.63 8.71
C GLU A 45 12.78 -8.75 7.31
N PHE A 46 14.09 -8.99 7.25
CA PHE A 46 14.81 -9.34 6.03
C PHE A 46 14.99 -10.84 6.01
N TRP A 47 14.33 -11.49 5.07
CA TRP A 47 14.44 -12.93 4.83
C TRP A 47 15.24 -13.17 3.55
N GLN A 48 16.26 -14.02 3.63
CA GLN A 48 17.08 -14.41 2.49
C GLN A 48 17.14 -15.94 2.38
N GLY A 49 16.63 -16.45 1.26
CA GLY A 49 16.58 -17.87 0.96
C GLY A 49 17.97 -18.47 0.74
N ARG A 50 18.12 -19.75 1.14
CA ARG A 50 19.31 -20.58 0.94
C ARG A 50 18.90 -22.00 0.51
N PRO A 51 19.64 -22.68 -0.38
CA PRO A 51 19.25 -24.01 -0.89
C PRO A 51 19.16 -25.10 0.19
N ASN A 52 19.98 -25.00 1.24
CA ASN A 52 20.06 -25.99 2.32
C ASN A 52 18.98 -25.81 3.41
N ARG A 53 17.91 -25.04 3.13
CA ARG A 53 16.82 -24.69 4.06
C ARG A 53 17.24 -23.88 5.30
N MET A 54 18.51 -23.52 5.42
CA MET A 54 19.03 -22.65 6.48
C MET A 54 18.97 -21.19 6.04
N HIS A 55 17.76 -20.64 5.95
CA HIS A 55 17.50 -19.24 5.58
C HIS A 55 18.10 -18.24 6.57
N ASP A 56 18.55 -17.10 6.06
CA ASP A 56 18.88 -15.98 6.92
C ASP A 56 17.60 -15.20 7.22
N ARG A 57 17.35 -14.95 8.50
CA ARG A 57 16.24 -14.13 8.96
C ARG A 57 16.77 -13.10 9.94
N ILE A 58 16.80 -11.84 9.53
CA ILE A 58 17.24 -10.71 10.36
C ILE A 58 16.03 -9.82 10.62
N ARG A 59 15.64 -9.70 11.89
CA ARG A 59 14.52 -8.85 12.31
C ARG A 59 15.04 -7.60 13.01
N TYR A 60 14.49 -6.46 12.61
CA TYR A 60 14.62 -5.16 13.26
C TYR A 60 13.33 -4.91 14.03
N THR A 61 13.43 -4.57 15.32
CA THR A 61 12.29 -4.16 16.15
C THR A 61 12.57 -2.78 16.72
N LEU A 62 11.60 -1.86 16.59
CA LEU A 62 11.72 -0.51 17.13
C LEU A 62 11.51 -0.56 18.64
N LEU A 63 12.48 -0.07 19.40
CA LEU A 63 12.40 0.05 20.86
C LEU A 63 11.78 1.39 21.26
N GLU A 64 11.37 1.51 22.52
CA GLU A 64 10.79 2.73 23.08
C GLU A 64 11.73 3.95 23.04
N ASN A 65 13.05 3.71 23.07
CA ASN A 65 14.08 4.74 22.93
C ASN A 65 14.35 5.14 21.47
N PHE A 66 13.52 4.69 20.53
CA PHE A 66 13.64 4.90 19.08
C PHE A 66 14.88 4.29 18.42
N GLU A 67 15.58 3.38 19.12
CA GLU A 67 16.64 2.57 18.52
C GLU A 67 16.07 1.28 17.92
N TRP A 68 16.83 0.71 16.98
CA TRP A 68 16.47 -0.56 16.37
C TRP A 68 17.23 -1.71 17.02
N LYS A 69 16.49 -2.64 17.63
CA LYS A 69 17.03 -3.92 18.07
C LYS A 69 17.13 -4.87 16.87
N ILE A 70 18.29 -5.46 16.65
CA ILE A 70 18.55 -6.38 15.53
C ILE A 70 18.75 -7.78 16.07
N GLU A 71 18.00 -8.75 15.56
CA GLU A 71 18.05 -10.14 16.01
C GLU A 71 18.06 -11.10 14.81
N ARG A 72 18.83 -12.18 14.92
CA ARG A 72 18.77 -13.30 13.98
C ARG A 72 17.73 -14.30 14.46
N LEU A 73 16.82 -14.70 13.58
CA LEU A 73 15.82 -15.72 13.85
C LEU A 73 16.24 -17.04 13.23
N ALA A 74 15.74 -18.14 13.81
CA ALA A 74 15.86 -19.45 13.19
C ALA A 74 15.13 -19.48 11.83
N PRO A 75 15.68 -20.18 10.83
CA PRO A 75 15.14 -20.24 9.47
C PRO A 75 13.71 -20.80 9.40
#